data_AF-A0A7Y6XJE3-F1
#
_entry.id   AF-A0A7Y6XJE3-F1
#
_cell.length_a   1.000
_cell.length_b   1.000
_cell.length_c   1.000
_cell.angle_alpha   90.00
_cell.angle_beta   90.00
_cell.angle_gamma   90.00
#
_symmetry.space_group_name_H-M   'P 1'
#
loop_
_entity.id
_entity.type
_entity.pdbx_description
1 polymer ?
#
loop_
_entity_poly.entity_id
_entity_poly.type
_entity_poly.pdbx_seq_one_letter_code
_entity_poly.pdbx_strand_id
1 'polypeptide(L)'
;MNTRRYLTGGAFKNALEQRLRKASKHGDDFSRRRQLLVFHRFLARAAQAFGDAVTLKGGLVLELRLEQARTTRDVDLRLTGSPRDLLSRLQQAGQLDLGDFMRFELRLDTHHPEIQTEGLRYDGQRFRARISPPAACPSPASRAHPSPSGTPPPPAPPSPSR
;
A
#
# COMPACT_ATOMS: atom_id res chain seq x y z
N MET A 1 -16.97 11.72 -14.96
CA MET A 1 -15.84 10.92 -15.50
C MET A 1 -16.04 9.48 -15.05
N ASN A 2 -16.16 8.51 -15.97
CA ASN A 2 -16.31 7.11 -15.60
C ASN A 2 -15.00 6.56 -15.02
N THR A 3 -15.01 6.23 -13.73
CA THR A 3 -13.88 5.62 -13.05
C THR A 3 -13.69 4.20 -13.58
N ARG A 4 -12.69 3.98 -14.45
CA ARG A 4 -12.29 2.62 -14.82
C ARG A 4 -11.74 1.92 -13.59
N ARG A 5 -12.46 0.92 -13.08
CA ARG A 5 -12.02 0.05 -11.99
C ARG A 5 -11.41 -1.22 -12.57
N TYR A 6 -10.30 -1.67 -11.99
CA TYR A 6 -9.72 -2.96 -12.31
C TYR A 6 -10.30 -4.01 -11.38
N LEU A 7 -10.64 -5.19 -11.92
CA LEU A 7 -11.19 -6.29 -11.12
C LEU A 7 -10.10 -7.03 -10.33
N THR A 8 -8.84 -6.95 -10.77
CA THR A 8 -7.71 -7.66 -10.15
C THR A 8 -6.48 -6.78 -10.05
N GLY A 9 -5.63 -7.06 -9.04
CA GLY A 9 -4.37 -6.35 -8.87
C GLY A 9 -3.38 -6.61 -10.01
N GLY A 10 -3.44 -7.78 -10.65
CA GLY A 10 -2.64 -8.08 -11.85
C GLY A 10 -3.03 -7.19 -13.05
N ALA A 11 -4.33 -7.02 -13.31
CA ALA A 11 -4.81 -6.15 -14.36
C ALA A 11 -4.46 -4.67 -14.11
N PHE A 12 -4.59 -4.23 -12.85
CA PHE A 12 -4.15 -2.90 -12.43
C PHE A 12 -2.64 -2.71 -12.66
N LYS A 13 -1.80 -3.64 -12.19
CA LYS A 13 -0.34 -3.58 -12.32
C LYS A 13 0.07 -3.48 -13.80
N ASN A 14 -0.46 -4.36 -14.66
CA ASN A 14 -0.12 -4.37 -16.08
C ASN A 14 -0.49 -3.06 -16.76
N ALA A 15 -1.71 -2.56 -16.52
CA ALA A 15 -2.14 -1.29 -17.09
C ALA A 15 -1.34 -0.10 -16.53
N LEU A 16 -0.95 -0.15 -15.26
CA LEU A 16 -0.12 0.87 -14.65
C LEU A 16 1.28 0.89 -15.27
N GLU A 17 1.93 -0.26 -15.39
CA GLU A 17 3.26 -0.35 -16.01
C GLU A 17 3.23 0.08 -17.49
N GLN A 18 2.21 -0.28 -18.24
CA GLN A 18 2.03 0.19 -19.62
C GLN A 18 1.89 1.71 -19.70
N ARG A 19 1.12 2.33 -18.80
CA ARG A 19 0.98 3.80 -18.75
C ARG A 19 2.30 4.48 -18.38
N LEU A 20 3.01 3.93 -17.39
CA LEU A 20 4.32 4.45 -16.99
C LEU A 20 5.31 4.38 -18.16
N ARG A 21 5.38 3.26 -18.89
CA ARG A 21 6.23 3.12 -20.08
C ARG A 21 5.90 4.15 -21.15
N LYS A 22 4.61 4.33 -21.46
CA LYS A 22 4.16 5.33 -22.45
C LYS A 22 4.50 6.76 -22.05
N ALA A 23 4.50 7.08 -20.75
CA ALA A 23 4.84 8.40 -20.24
C ALA A 23 6.35 8.64 -20.12
N SER A 24 7.18 7.60 -20.29
CA SER A 24 8.62 7.67 -20.10
C SER A 24 9.34 7.91 -21.41
N LYS A 25 10.30 8.85 -21.44
CA LYS A 25 11.10 9.12 -22.65
C LYS A 25 12.23 8.09 -22.84
N HIS A 26 12.85 7.65 -21.74
CA HIS A 26 13.95 6.70 -21.71
C HIS A 26 13.85 5.72 -20.53
N GLY A 27 14.73 4.71 -20.45
CA GLY A 27 14.68 3.64 -19.43
C GLY A 27 14.81 4.14 -17.98
N ASP A 28 15.67 5.12 -17.74
CA ASP A 28 15.87 5.70 -16.40
C ASP A 28 14.66 6.52 -15.94
N ASP A 29 13.99 7.21 -16.88
CA ASP A 29 12.75 7.95 -16.63
C ASP A 29 11.63 6.99 -16.19
N PHE A 30 11.54 5.80 -16.80
CA PHE A 30 10.59 4.78 -16.37
C PHE A 30 10.83 4.30 -14.95
N SER A 31 12.07 3.95 -14.63
CA SER A 31 12.44 3.49 -13.28
C SER A 31 12.15 4.55 -12.23
N ARG A 32 12.46 5.82 -12.54
CA ARG A 32 12.19 6.93 -11.61
C ARG A 32 10.70 7.21 -11.44
N ARG A 33 9.92 7.28 -12.51
CA ARG A 33 8.46 7.46 -12.43
C ARG A 33 7.79 6.35 -11.65
N ARG A 34 8.24 5.11 -11.83
CA ARG A 34 7.78 3.96 -11.05
C ARG A 34 8.10 4.16 -9.57
N GLN A 35 9.33 4.57 -9.23
CA GLN A 35 9.73 4.81 -7.84
C GLN A 35 8.92 5.94 -7.18
N LEU A 36 8.77 7.09 -7.86
CA LEU A 36 7.96 8.20 -7.37
C LEU A 36 6.51 7.80 -7.14
N LEU A 37 5.92 7.02 -8.05
CA LEU A 37 4.57 6.50 -7.85
C LEU A 37 4.47 5.69 -6.56
N VAL A 38 5.42 4.79 -6.32
CA VAL A 38 5.47 3.98 -5.09
C VAL A 38 5.59 4.87 -3.85
N PHE A 39 6.45 5.90 -3.89
CA PHE A 39 6.58 6.88 -2.81
C PHE A 39 5.26 7.61 -2.55
N HIS A 40 4.61 8.11 -3.59
CA HIS A 40 3.31 8.78 -3.44
C HIS A 40 2.24 7.87 -2.85
N ARG A 41 2.20 6.59 -3.25
CA ARG A 41 1.21 5.64 -2.69
C ARG A 41 1.49 5.28 -1.24
N PHE A 42 2.77 5.23 -0.82
CA PHE A 42 3.12 5.09 0.59
C PHE A 42 2.78 6.37 1.39
N LEU A 43 3.11 7.54 0.85
CA LEU A 43 2.81 8.84 1.49
C LEU A 43 1.32 9.06 1.69
N ALA A 44 0.46 8.63 0.76
CA ALA A 44 -0.98 8.68 0.92
C ALA A 44 -1.46 7.87 2.15
N ARG A 45 -0.85 6.70 2.39
CA ARG A 45 -1.15 5.86 3.56
C ARG A 45 -0.65 6.49 4.84
N ALA A 46 0.56 7.04 4.83
CA ALA A 46 1.11 7.75 5.97
C ALA A 46 0.24 8.97 6.34
N ALA A 47 -0.16 9.78 5.35
CA ALA A 47 -1.04 10.92 5.57
C ALA A 47 -2.39 10.49 6.15
N GLN A 48 -2.99 9.41 5.65
CA GLN A 48 -4.26 8.90 6.19
C GLN A 48 -4.13 8.35 7.62
N ALA A 49 -3.02 7.69 7.96
CA ALA A 49 -2.82 7.07 9.26
C ALA A 49 -2.36 8.05 10.35
N PHE A 50 -1.58 9.07 9.98
CA PHE A 50 -0.94 9.99 10.93
C PHE A 50 -1.50 11.41 10.86
N GLY A 51 -2.26 11.77 9.83
CA GLY A 51 -2.83 13.12 9.67
C GLY A 51 -1.76 14.21 9.75
N ASP A 52 -2.04 15.25 10.52
CA ASP A 52 -1.11 16.37 10.74
C ASP A 52 0.15 15.98 11.55
N ALA A 53 0.17 14.78 12.14
CA ALA A 53 1.33 14.31 12.88
C ALA A 53 2.49 13.88 11.97
N VAL A 54 2.27 13.73 10.66
CA VAL A 54 3.32 13.39 9.69
C VAL A 54 3.64 14.55 8.76
N THR A 55 4.92 14.80 8.54
CA THR A 55 5.39 15.79 7.57
C THR A 55 6.49 15.18 6.70
N LEU A 56 6.35 15.32 5.37
CA LEU A 56 7.41 14.94 4.43
C LEU A 56 8.57 15.94 4.53
N LYS A 57 9.80 15.43 4.58
CA LYS A 57 11.03 16.21 4.61
C LYS A 57 12.07 15.63 3.64
N GLY A 58 13.28 16.19 3.66
CA GLY A 58 14.43 15.66 2.93
C GLY A 58 14.40 15.92 1.43
N GLY A 59 15.23 15.18 0.69
CA GLY A 59 15.46 15.40 -0.74
C GLY A 59 14.21 15.24 -1.62
N LEU A 60 13.26 14.40 -1.19
CA LEU A 60 12.02 14.18 -1.95
C LEU A 60 11.16 15.45 -2.01
N VAL A 61 11.18 16.29 -0.96
CA VAL A 61 10.45 17.59 -1.00
C VAL A 61 11.02 18.50 -2.08
N LEU A 62 12.35 18.56 -2.19
CA LEU A 62 13.01 19.38 -3.20
C LEU A 62 12.71 18.87 -4.60
N GLU A 63 12.77 17.55 -4.80
CA GLU A 63 12.47 16.94 -6.08
C GLU A 63 11.02 17.11 -6.53
N LEU A 64 10.08 17.14 -5.60
CA LEU A 64 8.68 17.44 -5.93
C LEU A 64 8.42 18.92 -6.26
N ARG A 65 9.34 19.82 -5.89
CA ARG A 65 9.19 21.28 -6.07
C ARG A 65 10.06 21.86 -7.18
N LEU A 66 11.19 21.22 -7.49
CA LEU A 66 12.21 21.73 -8.39
C LEU A 66 12.50 20.72 -9.49
N GLU A 67 12.46 21.16 -10.74
CA GLU A 67 12.69 20.29 -11.91
C GLU A 67 14.11 19.71 -11.97
N GLN A 68 15.10 20.37 -11.35
CA GLN A 68 16.53 20.02 -11.45
C GLN A 68 17.12 19.44 -10.16
N ALA A 69 16.29 19.05 -9.18
CA ALA A 69 16.81 18.49 -7.94
C ALA A 69 17.44 17.09 -8.14
N ARG A 70 18.45 16.78 -7.33
CA ARG A 70 19.03 15.43 -7.27
C ARG A 70 17.97 14.42 -6.82
N THR A 71 17.91 13.29 -7.50
CA THR A 71 16.97 12.21 -7.14
C THR A 71 17.34 11.57 -5.80
N THR A 72 16.33 11.32 -4.95
CA THR A 72 16.51 10.55 -3.71
C THR A 72 15.93 9.14 -3.81
N ARG A 73 16.56 8.20 -3.10
CA ARG A 73 16.08 6.82 -2.96
C ARG A 73 15.29 6.58 -1.68
N ASP A 74 15.24 7.57 -0.79
CA ASP A 74 14.61 7.48 0.53
C ASP A 74 13.43 8.44 0.65
N VAL A 75 12.49 8.08 1.55
CA VAL A 75 11.36 8.91 1.95
C VAL A 75 11.59 9.33 3.40
N ASP A 76 11.92 10.59 3.62
CA ASP A 76 12.19 11.11 4.96
C ASP A 76 10.92 11.71 5.56
N LEU A 77 10.50 11.19 6.72
CA LEU A 77 9.32 11.67 7.43
C LEU A 77 9.71 12.24 8.79
N ARG A 78 9.08 13.35 9.17
CA ARG A 78 9.02 13.80 10.56
C ARG A 78 7.67 13.36 11.13
N LEU A 79 7.70 12.66 12.25
CA LEU A 79 6.52 12.30 13.01
C LEU A 79 6.53 13.03 14.35
N THR A 80 5.39 13.57 14.74
CA THR A 80 5.19 14.19 16.06
C THR A 80 4.41 13.24 16.97
N GLY A 81 4.68 13.33 18.27
CA GLY A 81 4.10 12.44 19.28
C GLY A 81 5.05 11.31 19.72
N SER A 82 4.49 10.34 20.44
CA SER A 82 5.27 9.25 21.05
C SER A 82 5.84 8.29 19.99
N PRO A 83 7.12 7.91 20.08
CA PRO A 83 7.72 6.87 19.23
C PRO A 83 7.28 5.45 19.64
N ARG A 84 6.56 5.31 20.76
CA ARG A 84 6.02 4.02 21.20
C ARG A 84 5.10 3.46 20.12
N ASP A 85 5.27 2.18 19.83
CA ASP A 85 4.49 1.44 18.82
C ASP A 85 4.59 2.02 17.40
N LEU A 86 5.60 2.86 17.11
CA LEU A 86 5.77 3.50 15.80
C LEU A 86 5.85 2.47 14.68
N LEU A 87 6.63 1.39 14.85
CA LEU A 87 6.72 0.32 13.86
C LEU A 87 5.35 -0.31 13.61
N SER A 88 4.60 -0.63 14.66
CA SER A 88 3.27 -1.24 14.54
C SER A 88 2.28 -0.31 13.83
N ARG A 89 2.30 0.99 14.14
CA ARG A 89 1.47 2.00 13.46
C ARG A 89 1.86 2.17 12.00
N LEU A 90 3.16 2.16 11.69
CA LEU A 90 3.67 2.20 10.32
C LEU A 90 3.25 0.96 9.53
N GLN A 91 3.31 -0.22 10.14
CA GLN A 91 2.84 -1.47 9.54
C GLN A 91 1.34 -1.40 9.26
N GLN A 92 0.52 -0.94 10.22
CA GLN A 92 -0.92 -0.73 10.03
C GLN A 92 -1.21 0.27 8.89
N ALA A 93 -0.49 1.39 8.84
CA ALA A 93 -0.60 2.36 7.76
C ALA A 93 -0.29 1.72 6.40
N GLY A 94 0.78 0.92 6.31
CA GLY A 94 1.16 0.18 5.10
C GLY A 94 0.07 -0.79 4.62
N GLN A 95 -0.76 -1.29 5.53
CA GLN A 95 -1.89 -2.17 5.25
C GLN A 95 -3.20 -1.44 4.94
N LEU A 96 -3.25 -0.10 4.83
CA LEU A 96 -4.48 0.61 4.43
C LEU A 96 -4.88 0.31 2.98
N ASP A 97 -6.19 0.15 2.74
CA ASP A 97 -6.76 -0.07 1.41
C ASP A 97 -7.17 1.25 0.79
N LEU A 98 -6.40 1.70 -0.21
CA LEU A 98 -6.71 2.92 -0.94
C LEU A 98 -7.28 2.64 -2.34
N GLY A 99 -7.70 1.39 -2.61
CA GLY A 99 -8.22 0.99 -3.92
C GLY A 99 -7.17 0.96 -5.04
N ASP A 100 -5.89 0.95 -4.68
CA ASP A 100 -4.75 0.97 -5.60
C ASP A 100 -4.01 -0.39 -5.69
N PHE A 101 -4.57 -1.44 -5.08
CA PHE A 101 -4.00 -2.78 -5.00
C PHE A 101 -2.59 -2.86 -4.39
N MET A 102 -2.12 -1.80 -3.72
CA MET A 102 -0.82 -1.77 -3.06
C MET A 102 -0.97 -2.05 -1.56
N ARG A 103 -0.03 -2.80 -1.00
CA ARG A 103 0.17 -2.92 0.45
C ARG A 103 1.65 -2.82 0.72
N PHE A 104 2.01 -2.26 1.86
CA PHE A 104 3.39 -2.05 2.25
C PHE A 104 3.70 -2.82 3.52
N GLU A 105 4.72 -3.66 3.46
CA GLU A 105 5.33 -4.33 4.60
C GLU A 105 6.51 -3.49 5.07
N LEU A 106 6.45 -3.01 6.31
CA LEU A 106 7.50 -2.22 6.93
C LEU A 106 8.24 -3.06 7.97
N ARG A 107 9.57 -2.97 7.92
CA ARG A 107 10.48 -3.59 8.88
C ARG A 107 11.51 -2.56 9.32
N LEU A 108 11.90 -2.60 10.59
CA LEU A 108 13.02 -1.80 11.07
C LEU A 108 14.29 -2.22 10.32
N ASP A 109 15.05 -1.26 9.81
CA ASP A 109 16.36 -1.48 9.20
C ASP A 109 17.43 -1.11 10.23
N THR A 110 18.04 -2.12 10.85
CA THR A 110 19.05 -1.95 11.91
C THR A 110 20.43 -1.64 11.36
N HIS A 111 20.68 -1.82 10.06
CA HIS A 111 21.95 -1.50 9.41
C HIS A 111 21.96 -0.05 8.92
N HIS A 112 22.10 0.89 9.86
CA HIS A 112 22.37 2.28 9.52
C HIS A 112 23.74 2.70 10.08
N PRO A 113 24.57 3.41 9.30
CA PRO A 113 25.73 4.08 9.87
C PRO A 113 25.20 5.13 10.87
N GLU A 114 25.74 5.11 12.08
CA GLU A 114 25.55 6.18 13.04
C GLU A 114 26.08 7.46 12.39
N ILE A 115 25.18 8.37 11.98
CA ILE A 115 25.61 9.68 11.48
C ILE A 115 25.92 10.51 12.72
N GLN A 116 27.17 10.41 13.18
CA GLN A 116 27.71 11.31 14.20
C GLN A 116 28.07 12.63 13.51
N THR A 117 27.19 13.61 13.60
CA THR A 117 27.57 15.01 13.35
C THR A 117 27.86 15.62 14.72
N GLU A 118 29.00 16.31 14.85
CA GLU A 118 29.52 16.87 16.11
C GLU A 118 28.40 17.32 17.08
N GLY A 119 28.18 16.55 18.14
CA GLY A 119 27.29 16.91 19.26
C GLY A 119 25.80 16.60 19.12
N LEU A 120 25.28 16.13 17.97
CA LEU A 120 23.86 15.80 17.79
C LEU A 120 23.65 14.30 17.60
N ARG A 121 23.06 13.63 18.59
CA ARG A 121 22.55 12.25 18.42
C ARG A 121 21.40 12.26 17.41
N TYR A 122 21.55 11.48 16.35
CA TYR A 122 20.51 11.30 15.35
C TYR A 122 19.55 10.20 15.83
N ASP A 123 18.48 10.56 16.54
CA ASP A 123 17.43 9.62 17.00
C ASP A 123 16.48 9.14 15.86
N GLY A 124 16.96 9.17 14.61
CA GLY A 124 16.18 8.77 13.45
C GLY A 124 16.08 7.25 13.33
N GLN A 125 14.87 6.73 13.12
CA GLN A 125 14.66 5.31 12.78
C GLN A 125 14.57 5.13 11.27
N ARG A 126 15.24 4.11 10.74
CA ARG A 126 15.15 3.73 9.33
C ARG A 126 14.29 2.49 9.18
N PHE A 127 13.39 2.52 8.21
CA PHE A 127 12.51 1.39 7.91
C PHE A 127 12.69 0.98 6.45
N ARG A 128 12.69 -0.32 6.21
CA ARG A 128 12.60 -0.88 4.86
C ARG A 128 11.15 -1.18 4.55
N ALA A 129 10.66 -0.60 3.47
CA ALA A 129 9.35 -0.90 2.91
C ALA A 129 9.47 -1.87 1.74
N ARG A 130 8.60 -2.88 1.70
CA ARG A 130 8.40 -3.76 0.54
C ARG A 130 6.93 -3.73 0.13
N ILE A 131 6.66 -3.77 -1.17
CA ILE A 131 5.30 -3.94 -1.66
C ILE A 131 4.96 -5.42 -1.60
N SER A 132 3.89 -5.78 -0.89
CA SER A 132 3.35 -7.13 -0.95
C SER A 132 2.79 -7.38 -2.35
N PRO A 133 3.02 -8.56 -2.96
CA PRO A 133 2.38 -8.88 -4.22
C PRO A 133 0.86 -8.73 -4.09
N PRO A 134 0.14 -8.27 -5.15
CA PRO A 134 -1.30 -8.21 -5.10
C PRO A 134 -1.82 -9.60 -4.72
N ALA A 135 -2.73 -9.67 -3.75
CA ALA A 135 -3.31 -10.93 -3.31
C ALA A 135 -3.72 -11.73 -4.55
N ALA A 136 -3.29 -12.99 -4.62
CA ALA A 136 -3.75 -13.90 -5.65
C ALA A 136 -5.28 -13.86 -5.63
N CYS A 137 -5.91 -13.77 -6.80
CA CYS A 137 -7.36 -13.84 -6.87
C CYS A 137 -7.79 -15.10 -6.11
N PRO A 138 -8.76 -15.01 -5.17
CA PRO A 138 -9.35 -16.22 -4.63
C PRO A 138 -9.87 -17.01 -5.82
N SER A 139 -9.45 -18.28 -5.93
CA SER A 139 -9.98 -19.20 -6.93
C SER A 139 -11.51 -19.16 -6.87
N PRO A 140 -12.23 -19.20 -8.02
CA PRO A 140 -13.69 -19.25 -8.02
C PRO A 140 -14.28 -20.47 -7.28
N ALA A 141 -13.46 -21.41 -6.82
CA ALA A 141 -13.86 -22.63 -6.11
C ALA A 141 -14.45 -22.43 -4.70
N SER A 142 -14.55 -21.20 -4.16
CA SER A 142 -15.17 -20.96 -2.84
C SER A 142 -16.59 -20.38 -2.89
N ARG A 143 -17.22 -20.28 -4.06
CA ARG A 143 -18.69 -20.24 -4.12
C ARG A 143 -19.21 -21.65 -3.98
N ALA A 144 -19.38 -22.09 -2.74
CA ALA A 144 -20.24 -23.23 -2.45
C ALA A 144 -21.63 -22.92 -3.01
N HIS A 145 -21.96 -23.51 -4.15
CA HIS A 145 -23.34 -23.70 -4.55
C HIS A 145 -23.96 -24.65 -3.51
N PRO A 146 -25.09 -24.30 -2.87
CA PRO A 146 -25.85 -25.29 -2.14
C PRO A 146 -26.37 -26.32 -3.14
N SER A 147 -25.89 -27.56 -3.03
CA SER A 147 -26.47 -28.70 -3.74
C SER A 147 -27.94 -28.84 -3.35
N PRO A 148 -28.88 -28.96 -4.30
CA PRO A 148 -30.26 -29.29 -3.99
C PRO A 148 -30.37 -30.82 -3.85
N SER A 149 -29.91 -31.36 -2.73
CA SER A 149 -30.17 -32.75 -2.34
C SER A 149 -30.85 -32.77 -0.97
N GLY A 150 -32.09 -32.32 -0.96
CA GLY A 150 -33.01 -32.50 0.15
C GLY A 150 -34.30 -33.10 -0.42
N THR A 151 -34.46 -34.42 -0.26
CA THR A 151 -35.74 -35.10 -0.48
C THR A 151 -36.81 -34.39 0.36
N PRO A 152 -37.95 -33.95 -0.21
CA PRO A 152 -38.98 -33.30 0.58
C PRO A 152 -39.57 -34.31 1.59
N PRO A 153 -39.89 -33.89 2.83
CA PRO A 153 -40.56 -34.76 3.80
C PRO A 153 -41.98 -35.10 3.32
N PRO A 154 -42.51 -36.29 3.66
CA PRO A 154 -43.85 -36.69 3.27
C PRO A 154 -44.93 -35.78 3.89
N PRO A 155 -46.08 -35.60 3.22
CA PRO A 155 -47.15 -34.74 3.71
C PRO A 155 -47.76 -35.28 5.01
N ALA A 156 -48.12 -34.35 5.91
CA ALA A 156 -48.76 -34.64 7.19
C ALA A 156 -50.15 -35.28 7.00
N PRO A 157 -50.58 -36.21 7.89
CA PRO A 157 -51.90 -36.82 7.80
C PRO A 157 -53.02 -35.80 8.13
N PRO A 158 -54.21 -35.94 7.54
CA PRO A 158 -55.33 -35.04 7.78
C PRO A 158 -55.83 -35.12 9.22
N SER A 159 -56.09 -33.96 9.82
CA SER A 159 -56.66 -33.83 11.15
C SER A 159 -58.09 -34.37 11.19
N PRO A 160 -58.51 -35.10 12.25
CA PRO A 160 -59.87 -35.59 12.37
C PRO A 160 -60.84 -34.41 12.60
N SER A 161 -61.90 -34.37 11.81
CA SER A 161 -63.02 -33.45 12.02
C SER A 161 -63.84 -33.87 13.23
N ARG A 162 -63.95 -33.02 14.25
CA ARG A 162 -65.09 -33.01 15.17
C ARG A 162 -65.22 -31.68 15.91
#